data_AF-A0A3M0ZPK4-F1
#
_entry.id   AF-A0A3M0ZPK4-F1
#
_cell.length_a   1.000
_cell.length_b   1.000
_cell.length_c   1.000
_cell.angle_alpha   90.00
_cell.angle_beta   90.00
_cell.angle_gamma   90.00
#
_symmetry.space_group_name_H-M   'P 1'
#
loop_
_entity.id
_entity.type
_entity.pdbx_description
1 polymer ?
#
loop_
_entity_poly.entity_id
_entity_poly.type
_entity_poly.pdbx_seq_one_letter_code
_entity_poly.pdbx_strand_id
1 'polypeptide(L)'
;MRVINEGEYFYRLCNAQRKNKAYTELQRVAADVRSDLRSKPDALDSDKKIGEKLGISPVTVYKFLRNTLSEDDFQLRAYTLTIKGKGIPQTYTLEEFVREETEAYMRGEINSLESPSELASLFGISEEMALKLLLKARGKLTDQQNAARDFYFSNRIMPNLTLEAMREVAVIIIKESLIKTSSIPSKSKKNTDGSHYYRVSYKGLNFDSAEEGACALTMEEFIEGFELKEGETFQVRIGSKRIDFLIGDTFVEYHPIQAFWRRNGEGDFKSLREYLRFKETKEGSTIPKDKIRLFIEEVKSRLEKQYFEERRRVIDSDLAHRDKELIVATTPEELYYLVIKRFSKDPPSKKLFEEVFNRYKAMLLN
;
A
#
# COMPACT_ATOMS: atom_id res chain seq x y z
N MET A 1 -11.22 30.07 -9.74
CA MET A 1 -10.09 30.14 -10.68
C MET A 1 -8.88 29.53 -9.98
N ARG A 2 -8.43 28.33 -10.39
CA ARG A 2 -7.21 27.73 -9.83
C ARG A 2 -6.02 28.16 -10.68
N VAL A 3 -5.03 28.76 -10.03
CA VAL A 3 -3.72 29.04 -10.63
C VAL A 3 -3.04 27.70 -10.85
N ILE A 4 -3.06 27.22 -12.09
CA ILE A 4 -2.20 26.10 -12.50
C ILE A 4 -0.78 26.65 -12.44
N ASN A 5 0.11 25.98 -11.71
CA ASN A 5 1.52 26.34 -11.65
C ASN A 5 2.08 26.36 -13.08
N GLU A 6 2.51 27.53 -13.57
CA GLU A 6 2.88 27.77 -14.97
C GLU A 6 3.94 26.77 -15.46
N GLY A 7 4.80 26.27 -14.56
CA GLY A 7 5.78 25.22 -14.86
C GLY A 7 5.17 23.85 -15.19
N GLU A 8 4.05 23.46 -14.58
CA GLU A 8 3.38 22.18 -14.84
C GLU A 8 2.59 22.21 -16.16
N TYR A 9 2.02 23.36 -16.49
CA TYR A 9 1.35 23.58 -17.78
C TYR A 9 2.34 23.55 -18.94
N PHE A 10 3.48 24.23 -18.80
CA PHE A 10 4.54 24.25 -19.81
C PHE A 10 5.17 22.86 -20.01
N TYR A 11 5.40 22.11 -18.93
CA TYR A 11 5.90 20.72 -19.00
C TYR A 11 4.93 19.78 -19.73
N ARG A 12 3.61 19.92 -19.49
CA ARG A 12 2.57 19.12 -20.18
C ARG A 12 2.44 19.51 -21.66
N LEU A 13 2.56 20.78 -22.02
CA LEU A 13 2.49 21.24 -23.41
C LEU A 13 3.70 20.80 -24.24
N CYS A 14 4.92 20.96 -23.69
CA CYS A 14 6.15 20.50 -24.34
C CYS A 14 6.15 18.97 -24.52
N ASN A 15 5.63 18.22 -23.54
CA ASN A 15 5.48 16.77 -23.66
C ASN A 15 4.42 16.36 -24.68
N ALA A 16 3.30 17.08 -24.79
CA ALA A 16 2.28 16.79 -25.81
C ALA A 16 2.79 17.02 -27.24
N GLN A 17 3.55 18.09 -27.48
CA GLN A 17 4.14 18.37 -28.80
C GLN A 17 5.26 17.39 -29.17
N ARG A 18 6.15 17.05 -28.23
CA ARG A 18 7.18 16.02 -28.44
C ARG A 18 6.58 14.65 -28.71
N LYS A 19 5.49 14.29 -28.00
CA LYS A 19 4.75 13.04 -28.22
C LYS A 19 4.19 12.94 -29.63
N ASN A 20 3.67 14.03 -30.20
CA ASN A 20 3.06 13.98 -31.53
C ASN A 20 4.11 13.73 -32.65
N LYS A 21 5.30 14.35 -32.53
CA LYS A 21 6.41 14.10 -33.45
C LYS A 21 6.96 12.67 -33.31
N ALA A 22 7.27 12.24 -32.09
CA ALA A 22 7.79 10.89 -31.84
C ALA A 22 6.79 9.80 -32.28
N TYR A 23 5.49 10.01 -32.05
CA TYR A 23 4.45 9.08 -32.49
C TYR A 23 4.36 8.96 -34.02
N THR A 24 4.45 10.09 -34.74
CA THR A 24 4.45 10.08 -36.21
C THR A 24 5.68 9.35 -36.76
N GLU A 25 6.85 9.55 -36.16
CA GLU A 25 8.05 8.81 -36.55
C GLU A 25 7.95 7.32 -36.19
N LEU A 26 7.36 6.96 -35.04
CA LEU A 26 7.09 5.57 -34.67
C LEU A 26 6.16 4.87 -35.68
N GLN A 27 5.16 5.55 -36.22
CA GLN A 27 4.30 5.02 -37.28
C GLN A 27 5.10 4.73 -38.56
N ARG A 28 6.05 5.60 -38.92
CA ARG A 28 6.98 5.34 -40.05
C ARG A 28 7.87 4.13 -39.76
N VAL A 29 8.44 4.04 -38.56
CA VAL A 29 9.24 2.90 -38.13
C VAL A 29 8.45 1.60 -38.23
N ALA A 30 7.18 1.57 -37.84
CA ALA A 30 6.34 0.37 -38.00
C ALA A 30 6.14 -0.01 -39.47
N ALA A 31 5.96 0.97 -40.37
CA ALA A 31 5.87 0.71 -41.80
C ALA A 31 7.20 0.17 -42.38
N ASP A 32 8.32 0.77 -42.00
CA ASP A 32 9.66 0.34 -42.42
C ASP A 32 9.95 -1.08 -41.94
N VAL A 33 9.64 -1.38 -40.66
CA VAL A 33 9.78 -2.72 -40.09
C VAL A 33 8.98 -3.76 -40.90
N ARG A 34 7.73 -3.47 -41.29
CA ARG A 34 6.93 -4.40 -42.13
C ARG A 34 7.57 -4.63 -43.50
N SER A 35 8.10 -3.58 -44.11
CA SER A 35 8.79 -3.65 -45.40
C SER A 35 10.09 -4.46 -45.31
N ASP A 36 10.90 -4.20 -44.29
CA ASP A 36 12.20 -4.81 -44.08
C ASP A 36 12.10 -6.28 -43.64
N LEU A 37 11.09 -6.65 -42.84
CA LEU A 37 10.84 -8.04 -42.44
C LEU A 37 10.74 -8.99 -43.64
N ARG A 38 10.17 -8.50 -44.76
CA ARG A 38 9.93 -9.30 -45.97
C ARG A 38 11.05 -9.21 -46.98
N SER A 39 11.70 -8.05 -47.08
CA SER A 39 12.66 -7.77 -48.15
C SER A 39 14.12 -7.86 -47.70
N LYS A 40 14.41 -7.47 -46.46
CA LYS A 40 15.77 -7.31 -45.91
C LYS A 40 15.79 -7.57 -44.40
N PRO A 41 15.51 -8.80 -43.93
CA PRO A 41 15.45 -9.10 -42.51
C PRO A 41 16.76 -8.77 -41.78
N ASP A 42 17.89 -8.76 -42.49
CA ASP A 42 19.19 -8.37 -41.96
C ASP A 42 19.31 -6.91 -41.51
N ALA A 43 18.52 -6.01 -42.12
CA ALA A 43 18.55 -4.57 -41.87
C ALA A 43 17.76 -4.12 -40.64
N LEU A 44 16.99 -5.01 -39.99
CA LEU A 44 16.14 -4.65 -38.86
C LEU A 44 16.93 -4.05 -37.68
N ASP A 45 16.55 -2.83 -37.31
CA ASP A 45 17.08 -2.16 -36.13
C ASP A 45 16.48 -2.71 -34.83
N SER A 46 17.31 -2.78 -33.79
CA SER A 46 16.86 -3.15 -32.44
C SER A 46 16.02 -2.04 -31.81
N ASP A 47 15.20 -2.39 -30.82
CA ASP A 47 14.41 -1.41 -30.06
C ASP A 47 15.31 -0.32 -29.45
N LYS A 48 16.52 -0.70 -29.02
CA LYS A 48 17.53 0.23 -28.52
C LYS A 48 17.97 1.25 -29.56
N LYS A 49 18.36 0.78 -30.75
CA LYS A 49 18.83 1.66 -31.83
C LYS A 49 17.72 2.58 -32.34
N ILE A 50 16.47 2.10 -32.38
CA ILE A 50 15.31 2.92 -32.72
C ILE A 50 15.07 3.98 -31.62
N GLY A 51 15.09 3.57 -30.34
CA GLY A 51 14.90 4.47 -29.21
C GLY A 51 15.92 5.60 -29.17
N GLU A 52 17.21 5.29 -29.39
CA GLU A 52 18.30 6.26 -29.48
C GLU A 52 18.07 7.29 -30.61
N LYS A 53 17.66 6.84 -31.81
CA LYS A 53 17.36 7.72 -32.95
C LYS A 53 16.19 8.68 -32.66
N LEU A 54 15.19 8.20 -31.93
CA LEU A 54 13.95 8.94 -31.67
C LEU A 54 13.97 9.71 -30.34
N GLY A 55 14.98 9.50 -29.49
CA GLY A 55 15.06 10.11 -28.16
C GLY A 55 13.97 9.61 -27.20
N ILE A 56 13.59 8.34 -27.30
CA ILE A 56 12.58 7.69 -26.45
C ILE A 56 13.13 6.38 -25.87
N SER A 57 12.45 5.83 -24.86
CA SER A 57 12.87 4.55 -24.29
C SER A 57 12.73 3.40 -25.29
N PRO A 58 13.72 2.49 -25.37
CA PRO A 58 13.59 1.21 -26.06
C PRO A 58 12.33 0.42 -25.67
N VAL A 59 11.91 0.42 -24.40
CA VAL A 59 10.63 -0.19 -23.97
C VAL A 59 9.43 0.47 -24.64
N THR A 60 9.45 1.79 -24.82
CA THR A 60 8.40 2.50 -25.57
C THR A 60 8.31 2.00 -27.00
N VAL A 61 9.45 1.81 -27.68
CA VAL A 61 9.50 1.25 -29.04
C VAL A 61 8.93 -0.16 -29.06
N TYR A 62 9.37 -1.03 -28.15
CA TYR A 62 8.88 -2.40 -28.02
C TYR A 62 7.35 -2.45 -27.88
N LYS A 63 6.79 -1.71 -26.91
CA LYS A 63 5.34 -1.71 -26.66
C LYS A 63 4.56 -1.11 -27.82
N PHE A 64 5.09 -0.07 -28.45
CA PHE A 64 4.47 0.51 -29.64
C PHE A 64 4.39 -0.50 -30.80
N LEU A 65 5.50 -1.17 -31.12
CA LEU A 65 5.56 -2.14 -32.20
C LEU A 65 4.69 -3.37 -31.91
N ARG A 66 4.70 -3.88 -30.66
CA ARG A 66 3.83 -4.98 -30.22
C ARG A 66 2.35 -4.68 -30.46
N ASN A 67 1.93 -3.44 -30.22
CA ASN A 67 0.53 -3.05 -30.37
C ASN A 67 0.15 -2.63 -31.80
N THR A 68 1.13 -2.39 -32.68
CA THR A 68 0.90 -1.84 -34.03
C THR A 68 1.11 -2.86 -35.14
N LEU A 69 2.04 -3.80 -34.97
CA LEU A 69 2.28 -4.88 -35.92
C LEU A 69 1.20 -5.98 -35.75
N SER A 70 1.01 -6.80 -36.78
CA SER A 70 0.26 -8.05 -36.60
C SER A 70 1.04 -8.97 -35.68
N GLU A 71 0.37 -9.92 -35.03
CA GLU A 71 1.03 -10.91 -34.18
C GLU A 71 2.13 -11.65 -34.96
N ASP A 72 1.83 -12.10 -36.19
CA ASP A 72 2.80 -12.78 -37.04
C ASP A 72 4.03 -11.92 -37.37
N ASP A 73 3.84 -10.65 -37.76
CA ASP A 73 4.95 -9.74 -38.09
C ASP A 73 5.78 -9.43 -36.83
N PHE A 74 5.13 -9.29 -35.67
CA PHE A 74 5.81 -9.04 -34.40
C PHE A 74 6.63 -10.25 -33.95
N GLN A 75 6.06 -11.45 -34.02
CA GLN A 75 6.76 -12.69 -33.68
C GLN A 75 7.93 -12.95 -34.64
N LEU A 76 7.75 -12.74 -35.94
CA LEU A 76 8.82 -12.87 -36.93
C LEU A 76 9.96 -11.89 -36.66
N ARG A 77 9.65 -10.64 -36.29
CA ARG A 77 10.64 -9.65 -35.87
C ARG A 77 11.37 -10.08 -34.61
N ALA A 78 10.63 -10.48 -33.57
CA ALA A 78 11.18 -10.90 -32.29
C ALA A 78 12.15 -12.07 -32.50
N TYR A 79 11.76 -13.07 -33.28
CA TYR A 79 12.60 -14.20 -33.68
C TYR A 79 13.87 -13.75 -34.43
N THR A 80 13.71 -12.87 -35.42
CA THR A 80 14.85 -12.36 -36.22
C THR A 80 15.85 -11.59 -35.37
N LEU A 81 15.37 -10.72 -34.47
CA LEU A 81 16.24 -9.99 -33.52
C LEU A 81 16.86 -10.93 -32.48
N THR A 82 16.14 -11.98 -32.08
CA THR A 82 16.60 -13.01 -31.14
C THR A 82 17.80 -13.78 -31.69
N ILE A 83 17.73 -14.24 -32.94
CA ILE A 83 18.86 -14.90 -33.61
C ILE A 83 20.11 -14.00 -33.65
N LYS A 84 19.89 -12.69 -33.77
CA LYS A 84 20.98 -11.70 -33.84
C LYS A 84 21.48 -11.20 -32.49
N GLY A 85 20.92 -11.68 -31.36
CA GLY A 85 21.27 -11.19 -30.02
C GLY A 85 20.87 -9.73 -29.76
N LYS A 86 19.84 -9.25 -30.46
CA LYS A 86 19.41 -7.84 -30.48
C LYS A 86 17.96 -7.63 -29.99
N GLY A 87 17.27 -8.69 -29.61
CA GLY A 87 15.87 -8.66 -29.18
C GLY A 87 15.71 -8.53 -27.68
N ILE A 88 14.55 -8.05 -27.24
CA ILE A 88 14.06 -8.29 -25.87
C ILE A 88 13.56 -9.74 -25.82
N PRO A 89 13.91 -10.55 -24.80
CA PRO A 89 14.57 -10.18 -23.54
C PRO A 89 16.11 -10.23 -23.55
N GLN A 90 16.77 -10.62 -24.62
CA GLN A 90 18.22 -10.87 -24.60
C GLN A 90 19.08 -9.63 -24.26
N THR A 91 18.57 -8.42 -24.56
CA THR A 91 19.25 -7.17 -24.22
C THR A 91 18.90 -6.61 -22.84
N TYR A 92 17.99 -7.27 -22.09
CA TYR A 92 17.48 -6.79 -20.81
C TYR A 92 17.41 -7.91 -19.77
N THR A 93 17.89 -7.65 -18.57
CA THR A 93 17.36 -8.37 -17.41
C THR A 93 15.92 -7.90 -17.14
N LEU A 94 15.10 -8.75 -16.50
CA LEU A 94 13.74 -8.36 -16.09
C LEU A 94 13.76 -7.09 -15.22
N GLU A 95 14.76 -6.97 -14.35
CA GLU A 95 14.94 -5.81 -13.48
C GLU A 95 15.17 -4.51 -14.28
N GLU A 96 16.02 -4.56 -15.32
CA GLU A 96 16.29 -3.42 -16.19
C GLU A 96 15.06 -3.04 -17.02
N PHE A 97 14.34 -4.03 -17.57
CA PHE A 97 13.11 -3.80 -18.30
C PHE A 97 12.05 -3.13 -17.43
N VAL A 98 11.82 -3.64 -16.21
CA VAL A 98 10.84 -3.07 -15.28
C VAL A 98 11.19 -1.64 -14.88
N ARG A 99 12.47 -1.35 -14.65
CA ARG A 99 12.93 0.01 -14.37
C ARG A 99 12.62 0.94 -15.54
N GLU A 100 13.06 0.57 -16.73
CA GLU A 100 12.91 1.40 -17.93
C GLU A 100 11.42 1.58 -18.31
N GLU A 101 10.62 0.52 -18.20
CA GLU A 101 9.17 0.56 -18.39
C GLU A 101 8.51 1.56 -17.42
N THR A 102 8.90 1.52 -16.15
CA THR A 102 8.32 2.41 -15.13
C THR A 102 8.69 3.87 -15.41
N GLU A 103 9.92 4.13 -15.85
CA GLU A 103 10.33 5.48 -16.24
C GLU A 103 9.60 5.96 -17.50
N ALA A 104 9.45 5.11 -18.51
CA ALA A 104 8.68 5.42 -19.70
C ALA A 104 7.22 5.77 -19.35
N TYR A 105 6.61 5.04 -18.42
CA TYR A 105 5.28 5.33 -17.90
C TYR A 105 5.23 6.67 -17.15
N MET A 106 6.19 6.96 -16.28
CA MET A 106 6.28 8.24 -15.54
C MET A 106 6.49 9.44 -16.48
N ARG A 107 7.23 9.26 -17.59
CA ARG A 107 7.37 10.27 -18.66
C ARG A 107 6.12 10.35 -19.56
N GLY A 108 5.20 9.40 -19.40
CA GLY A 108 3.98 9.25 -20.19
C GLY A 108 4.23 8.86 -21.64
N GLU A 109 5.35 8.20 -21.93
CA GLU A 109 5.66 7.62 -23.24
C GLU A 109 4.79 6.39 -23.51
N ILE A 110 4.46 5.64 -22.46
CA ILE A 110 3.54 4.50 -22.47
C ILE A 110 2.40 4.73 -21.48
N ASN A 111 1.29 4.02 -21.68
CA ASN A 111 0.06 4.16 -20.87
C ASN A 111 -0.24 2.94 -20.00
N SER A 112 0.56 1.88 -20.10
CA SER A 112 0.38 0.63 -19.37
C SER A 112 1.71 0.09 -18.85
N LEU A 113 1.64 -0.70 -17.78
CA LEU A 113 2.74 -1.49 -17.26
C LEU A 113 2.40 -2.98 -17.39
N GLU A 114 3.37 -3.81 -17.76
CA GLU A 114 3.21 -5.25 -17.84
C GLU A 114 3.03 -5.83 -16.42
N SER A 115 2.01 -6.67 -16.27
CA SER A 115 1.71 -7.46 -15.09
C SER A 115 2.76 -8.56 -14.86
N PRO A 116 2.75 -9.22 -13.69
CA PRO A 116 3.61 -10.37 -13.46
C PRO A 116 3.45 -11.49 -14.50
N SER A 117 2.22 -11.80 -14.92
CA SER A 117 1.94 -12.83 -15.93
C SER A 117 2.40 -12.40 -17.33
N GLU A 118 2.22 -11.13 -17.68
CA GLU A 118 2.69 -10.56 -18.95
C GLU A 118 4.22 -10.56 -19.03
N LEU A 119 4.91 -10.18 -17.94
CA LEU A 119 6.37 -10.27 -17.81
C LEU A 119 6.86 -11.72 -17.85
N ALA A 120 6.15 -12.65 -17.22
CA ALA A 120 6.50 -14.07 -17.23
C ALA A 120 6.50 -14.62 -18.66
N SER A 121 5.45 -14.33 -19.42
CA SER A 121 5.35 -14.67 -20.84
C SER A 121 6.45 -14.03 -21.66
N LEU A 122 6.73 -12.74 -21.46
CA LEU A 122 7.76 -12.01 -22.20
C LEU A 122 9.18 -12.57 -21.98
N PHE A 123 9.49 -12.96 -20.74
CA PHE A 123 10.83 -13.44 -20.38
C PHE A 123 10.97 -14.96 -20.45
N GLY A 124 9.91 -15.69 -20.83
CA GLY A 124 9.93 -17.15 -20.87
C GLY A 124 10.17 -17.81 -19.51
N ILE A 125 9.64 -17.20 -18.44
CA ILE A 125 9.79 -17.68 -17.06
C ILE A 125 8.40 -17.96 -16.45
N SER A 126 8.35 -18.63 -15.30
CA SER A 126 7.09 -18.78 -14.56
C SER A 126 6.64 -17.46 -13.93
N GLU A 127 5.33 -17.30 -13.74
CA GLU A 127 4.76 -16.12 -13.07
C GLU A 127 5.30 -15.95 -11.63
N GLU A 128 5.47 -17.06 -10.91
CA GLU A 128 6.10 -17.04 -9.58
C GLU A 128 7.54 -16.50 -9.62
N MET A 129 8.32 -16.87 -10.64
CA MET A 129 9.67 -16.36 -10.84
C MET A 129 9.66 -14.88 -11.20
N ALA A 130 8.72 -14.44 -12.06
CA ALA A 130 8.54 -13.03 -12.39
C ALA A 130 8.20 -12.20 -11.14
N LEU A 131 7.32 -12.70 -10.26
CA LEU A 131 7.00 -12.06 -8.97
C LEU A 131 8.22 -11.96 -8.05
N LYS A 132 9.01 -13.04 -7.92
CA LYS A 132 10.24 -13.04 -7.12
C LYS A 132 11.25 -12.00 -7.64
N LEU A 133 11.44 -11.95 -8.96
CA LEU A 133 12.34 -10.98 -9.60
C LEU A 133 11.81 -9.55 -9.49
N LEU A 134 10.50 -9.33 -9.56
CA LEU A 134 9.88 -8.01 -9.31
C LEU A 134 10.11 -7.53 -7.88
N LEU A 135 9.98 -8.42 -6.88
CA LEU A 135 10.25 -8.08 -5.48
C LEU A 135 11.72 -7.69 -5.29
N LYS A 136 12.63 -8.39 -5.95
CA LYS A 136 14.07 -8.05 -5.96
C LYS A 136 14.35 -6.72 -6.68
N ALA A 137 13.74 -6.53 -7.86
CA ALA A 137 13.83 -5.29 -8.63
C ALA A 137 13.35 -4.09 -7.81
N ARG A 138 12.34 -4.28 -6.97
CA ARG A 138 11.77 -3.22 -6.12
C ARG A 138 12.80 -2.56 -5.21
N GLY A 139 13.79 -3.31 -4.72
CA GLY A 139 14.90 -2.76 -3.92
C GLY A 139 15.91 -1.94 -4.74
N LYS A 140 15.82 -1.98 -6.07
CA LYS A 140 16.66 -1.22 -7.01
C LYS A 140 15.91 -0.08 -7.71
N LEU A 141 14.59 0.02 -7.52
CA LEU A 141 13.78 1.12 -8.01
C LEU A 141 13.76 2.26 -6.98
N THR A 142 13.66 3.48 -7.46
CA THR A 142 13.39 4.66 -6.62
C THR A 142 12.00 4.58 -5.98
N ASP A 143 11.79 5.31 -4.89
CA ASP A 143 10.48 5.38 -4.22
C ASP A 143 9.38 5.87 -5.18
N GLN A 144 9.70 6.82 -6.05
CA GLN A 144 8.76 7.34 -7.05
C GLN A 144 8.36 6.27 -8.07
N GLN A 145 9.32 5.46 -8.55
CA GLN A 145 9.04 4.35 -9.46
C GLN A 145 8.18 3.29 -8.79
N ASN A 146 8.49 2.94 -7.55
CA ASN A 146 7.70 1.98 -6.76
C ASN A 146 6.27 2.48 -6.55
N ALA A 147 6.10 3.75 -6.18
CA ALA A 147 4.79 4.37 -6.01
C ALA A 147 3.98 4.40 -7.32
N ALA A 148 4.62 4.71 -8.45
CA ALA A 148 3.97 4.72 -9.75
C ALA A 148 3.44 3.33 -10.16
N ARG A 149 4.24 2.27 -9.95
CA ARG A 149 3.80 0.89 -10.21
C ARG A 149 2.65 0.49 -9.29
N ASP A 150 2.78 0.72 -7.98
CA ASP A 150 1.75 0.37 -7.00
C ASP A 150 0.42 1.08 -7.36
N PHE A 151 0.48 2.39 -7.67
CA PHE A 151 -0.68 3.16 -8.12
C PHE A 151 -1.32 2.59 -9.39
N TYR A 152 -0.52 2.25 -10.41
CA TYR A 152 -1.04 1.69 -11.66
C TYR A 152 -1.81 0.38 -11.42
N PHE A 153 -1.23 -0.56 -10.66
CA PHE A 153 -1.86 -1.86 -10.41
C PHE A 153 -3.05 -1.78 -9.45
N SER A 154 -3.02 -0.90 -8.45
CA SER A 154 -4.19 -0.66 -7.59
C SER A 154 -5.40 -0.15 -8.39
N ASN A 155 -5.18 0.66 -9.43
CA ASN A 155 -6.25 1.15 -10.30
C ASN A 155 -6.69 0.13 -11.36
N ARG A 156 -5.79 -0.72 -11.87
CA ARG A 156 -6.13 -1.78 -12.84
C ARG A 156 -7.09 -2.83 -12.25
N ILE A 157 -7.09 -3.01 -10.93
CA ILE A 157 -7.98 -3.95 -10.19
C ILE A 157 -9.41 -3.39 -10.03
N MET A 158 -9.66 -2.12 -10.35
CA MET A 158 -11.01 -1.52 -10.30
C MET A 158 -11.55 -1.18 -11.70
N PRO A 159 -11.89 -2.17 -12.54
CA PRO A 159 -12.23 -1.93 -13.95
C PRO A 159 -13.58 -1.22 -14.19
N ASN A 160 -14.38 -0.94 -13.15
CA ASN A 160 -15.77 -0.48 -13.29
C ASN A 160 -16.09 0.88 -12.65
N LEU A 161 -15.09 1.69 -12.26
CA LEU A 161 -15.37 3.08 -11.88
C LEU A 161 -15.48 3.91 -13.15
N THR A 162 -16.68 4.46 -13.40
CA THR A 162 -16.89 5.42 -14.49
C THR A 162 -15.94 6.60 -14.32
N LEU A 163 -15.57 7.27 -15.42
CA LEU A 163 -14.73 8.48 -15.39
C LEU A 163 -15.31 9.55 -14.43
N GLU A 164 -16.63 9.53 -14.27
CA GLU A 164 -17.42 10.36 -13.37
C GLU A 164 -17.19 9.97 -11.91
N ALA A 165 -17.21 8.67 -11.58
CA ALA A 165 -16.88 8.19 -10.23
C ALA A 165 -15.41 8.42 -9.87
N MET A 166 -14.49 8.33 -10.84
CA MET A 166 -13.09 8.71 -10.63
C MET A 166 -12.94 10.22 -10.37
N ARG A 167 -13.72 11.06 -11.06
CA ARG A 167 -13.78 12.51 -10.83
C ARG A 167 -14.40 12.83 -9.47
N GLU A 168 -15.43 12.13 -9.04
CA GLU A 168 -16.03 12.30 -7.71
C GLU A 168 -15.06 11.93 -6.59
N VAL A 169 -14.36 10.80 -6.72
CA VAL A 169 -13.30 10.40 -5.78
C VAL A 169 -12.20 11.46 -5.75
N ALA A 170 -11.76 11.98 -6.91
CA ALA A 170 -10.78 13.05 -6.96
C ALA A 170 -11.30 14.36 -6.34
N VAL A 171 -12.57 14.72 -6.53
CA VAL A 171 -13.20 15.90 -5.94
C VAL A 171 -13.34 15.76 -4.42
N ILE A 172 -13.65 14.57 -3.91
CA ILE A 172 -13.70 14.27 -2.47
C ILE A 172 -12.30 14.46 -1.88
N ILE A 173 -11.28 13.84 -2.46
CA ILE A 173 -9.88 13.98 -2.04
C ILE A 173 -9.45 15.46 -2.03
N ILE A 174 -9.87 16.23 -3.03
CA ILE A 174 -9.54 17.66 -3.12
C ILE A 174 -10.34 18.51 -2.12
N LYS A 175 -11.62 18.23 -1.89
CA LYS A 175 -12.43 18.93 -0.88
C LYS A 175 -11.91 18.67 0.54
N GLU A 176 -11.56 17.43 0.84
CA GLU A 176 -10.92 17.05 2.10
C GLU A 176 -9.54 17.71 2.26
N SER A 177 -8.83 17.98 1.17
CA SER A 177 -7.58 18.73 1.20
C SER A 177 -7.74 20.25 1.42
N LEU A 178 -8.91 20.82 1.09
CA LEU A 178 -9.20 22.26 1.19
C LEU A 178 -9.83 22.64 2.54
N ILE A 179 -10.53 21.72 3.20
CA ILE A 179 -11.05 21.90 4.56
C ILE A 179 -9.89 21.99 5.60
N LYS A 180 -8.68 21.55 5.24
CA LYS A 180 -7.43 21.57 6.05
C LYS A 180 -6.81 22.95 6.33
N THR A 181 -7.54 24.07 6.28
CA THR A 181 -6.92 25.41 6.47
C THR A 181 -7.42 26.24 7.63
N SER A 182 -8.26 25.71 8.51
CA SER A 182 -8.58 26.39 9.78
C SER A 182 -8.41 25.43 10.95
N SER A 183 -7.32 25.67 11.72
CA SER A 183 -6.90 25.03 12.97
C SER A 183 -6.63 23.51 12.92
N ILE A 184 -5.41 23.12 12.51
CA ILE A 184 -4.91 21.75 12.60
C ILE A 184 -3.89 21.64 13.76
N PRO A 185 -3.98 20.62 14.63
CA PRO A 185 -2.88 20.22 15.50
C PRO A 185 -1.59 19.95 14.73
N SER A 186 -0.44 20.26 15.33
CA SER A 186 0.86 20.20 14.65
C SER A 186 1.16 18.80 14.11
N LYS A 187 1.23 18.64 12.79
CA LYS A 187 1.68 17.39 12.16
C LYS A 187 3.06 16.99 12.68
N SER A 188 3.14 15.78 13.20
CA SER A 188 4.35 15.16 13.72
C SER A 188 5.47 15.11 12.66
N LYS A 189 6.71 15.34 13.12
CA LYS A 189 7.93 15.25 12.31
C LYS A 189 8.07 13.84 11.75
N LYS A 190 8.44 13.72 10.47
CA LYS A 190 8.97 12.46 9.92
C LYS A 190 10.13 11.99 10.79
N ASN A 191 10.08 10.74 11.25
CA ASN A 191 11.26 10.09 11.81
C ASN A 191 12.33 9.99 10.72
N THR A 192 13.60 10.07 11.13
CA THR A 192 14.79 10.04 10.24
C THR A 192 14.96 8.72 9.48
N ASP A 193 14.18 7.70 9.79
CA ASP A 193 14.23 6.35 9.18
C ASP A 193 13.15 6.12 8.10
N GLY A 194 12.30 7.11 7.82
CA GLY A 194 11.22 6.99 6.82
C GLY A 194 10.03 6.14 7.28
N SER A 195 9.98 5.69 8.54
CA SER A 195 8.81 5.04 9.11
C SER A 195 7.70 6.06 9.36
N HIS A 196 6.51 5.80 8.82
CA HIS A 196 5.31 6.62 9.00
C HIS A 196 4.48 6.11 10.17
N TYR A 197 5.00 6.19 11.40
CA TYR A 197 4.12 6.09 12.57
C TYR A 197 3.40 7.42 12.72
N TYR A 198 2.11 7.44 12.40
CA TYR A 198 1.23 8.57 12.70
C TYR A 198 0.97 8.60 14.19
N ARG A 199 1.94 9.10 14.97
CA ARG A 199 1.67 9.45 16.36
C ARG A 199 0.77 10.66 16.41
N VAL A 200 -0.30 10.55 17.19
CA VAL A 200 -1.22 11.65 17.46
C VAL A 200 -0.89 12.21 18.83
N SER A 201 -0.70 13.52 18.91
CA SER A 201 -0.45 14.21 20.18
C SER A 201 -1.68 14.98 20.62
N TYR A 202 -2.15 14.77 21.85
CA TYR A 202 -3.27 15.53 22.43
C TYR A 202 -3.02 15.76 23.93
N LYS A 203 -3.19 17.02 24.37
CA LYS A 203 -2.89 17.46 25.76
C LYS A 203 -1.51 17.02 26.29
N GLY A 204 -0.50 16.94 25.42
CA GLY A 204 0.86 16.55 25.79
C GLY A 204 1.11 15.04 25.85
N LEU A 205 0.07 14.21 25.67
CA LEU A 205 0.20 12.75 25.54
C LEU A 205 0.40 12.37 24.06
N ASN A 206 1.11 11.27 23.82
CA ASN A 206 1.31 10.72 22.48
C ASN A 206 0.66 9.35 22.39
N PHE A 207 -0.22 9.19 21.40
CA PHE A 207 -0.89 7.94 21.05
C PHE A 207 -0.25 7.37 19.79
N ASP A 208 -0.09 6.05 19.73
CA ASP A 208 0.40 5.31 18.58
C ASP A 208 -0.67 5.19 17.47
N SER A 209 -1.95 5.42 17.81
CA SER A 209 -3.04 5.56 16.83
C SER A 209 -4.17 6.50 17.29
N ALA A 210 -4.99 6.96 16.35
CA ALA A 210 -6.19 7.73 16.67
C ALA A 210 -7.22 6.89 17.44
N GLU A 211 -7.29 5.58 17.17
CA GLU A 211 -8.12 4.65 17.90
C GLU A 211 -7.68 4.49 19.37
N GLU A 212 -6.38 4.35 19.64
CA GLU A 212 -5.85 4.29 21.02
C GLU A 212 -6.21 5.57 21.79
N GLY A 213 -5.99 6.74 21.17
CA GLY A 213 -6.38 8.01 21.78
C GLY A 213 -7.89 8.14 21.98
N ALA A 214 -8.71 7.60 21.07
CA ALA A 214 -10.16 7.55 21.28
C ALA A 214 -10.53 6.67 22.48
N CYS A 215 -9.88 5.51 22.65
CA CYS A 215 -10.06 4.67 23.83
C CYS A 215 -9.73 5.46 25.11
N ALA A 216 -8.54 6.04 25.15
CA ALA A 216 -8.04 6.84 26.26
C ALA A 216 -9.05 7.92 26.70
N LEU A 217 -9.52 8.71 25.73
CA LEU A 217 -10.44 9.82 25.98
C LEU A 217 -11.86 9.36 26.36
N THR A 218 -12.35 8.26 25.77
CA THR A 218 -13.65 7.70 26.20
C THR A 218 -13.60 7.13 27.62
N MET A 219 -12.47 6.53 28.03
CA MET A 219 -12.31 6.05 29.41
C MET A 219 -12.24 7.20 30.39
N GLU A 220 -11.50 8.27 30.08
CA GLU A 220 -11.46 9.50 30.90
C GLU A 220 -12.83 10.18 31.00
N GLU A 221 -13.65 10.14 29.95
CA GLU A 221 -15.00 10.73 29.96
C GLU A 221 -16.02 9.89 30.76
N PHE A 222 -15.95 8.56 30.68
CA PHE A 222 -17.00 7.69 31.24
C PHE A 222 -16.65 6.96 32.52
N ILE A 223 -15.37 6.84 32.90
CA ILE A 223 -14.95 6.11 34.11
C ILE A 223 -14.61 7.13 35.19
N GLU A 224 -15.49 7.25 36.19
CA GLU A 224 -15.32 8.19 37.31
C GLU A 224 -13.97 7.97 38.00
N GLY A 225 -13.14 9.01 38.06
CA GLY A 225 -11.82 8.99 38.69
C GLY A 225 -10.68 8.44 37.81
N PHE A 226 -10.94 8.03 36.57
CA PHE A 226 -9.88 7.70 35.62
C PHE A 226 -9.33 8.97 34.98
N GLU A 227 -8.03 9.21 35.12
CA GLU A 227 -7.31 10.34 34.53
C GLU A 227 -6.16 9.80 33.69
N LEU A 228 -5.90 10.36 32.50
CA LEU A 228 -4.78 9.95 31.66
C LEU A 228 -3.44 10.51 32.16
N LYS A 229 -2.63 9.66 32.78
CA LYS A 229 -1.29 9.98 33.31
C LYS A 229 -0.27 9.02 32.72
N GLU A 230 0.63 9.53 31.87
CA GLU A 230 1.68 8.72 31.24
C GLU A 230 2.56 8.05 32.31
N GLY A 231 2.75 6.75 32.19
CA GLY A 231 3.52 5.92 33.12
C GLY A 231 2.72 5.42 34.34
N GLU A 232 1.55 5.99 34.63
CA GLU A 232 0.70 5.59 35.77
C GLU A 232 -0.57 4.86 35.30
N THR A 233 -1.40 5.51 34.49
CA THR A 233 -2.68 4.98 33.98
C THR A 233 -2.72 4.85 32.47
N PHE A 234 -1.74 5.45 31.77
CA PHE A 234 -1.56 5.38 30.32
C PHE A 234 -0.11 4.99 29.99
N GLN A 235 0.11 4.08 29.04
CA GLN A 235 1.43 3.62 28.61
C GLN A 235 2.29 3.17 29.80
N VAL A 236 1.67 2.38 30.69
CA VAL A 236 2.22 1.93 31.97
C VAL A 236 3.41 1.01 31.74
N ARG A 237 4.55 1.37 32.32
CA ARG A 237 5.81 0.68 32.05
C ARG A 237 5.94 -0.59 32.91
N ILE A 238 6.16 -1.73 32.25
CA ILE A 238 6.46 -3.01 32.88
C ILE A 238 7.79 -3.50 32.31
N GLY A 239 8.86 -3.30 33.08
CA GLY A 239 10.24 -3.54 32.63
C GLY A 239 10.61 -2.71 31.40
N SER A 240 10.86 -3.38 30.27
CA SER A 240 11.21 -2.75 28.98
C SER A 240 10.00 -2.52 28.06
N LYS A 241 8.82 -2.99 28.45
CA LYS A 241 7.59 -2.90 27.67
C LYS A 241 6.62 -1.92 28.32
N ARG A 242 5.56 -1.57 27.59
CA ARG A 242 4.46 -0.72 28.06
C ARG A 242 3.15 -1.46 27.84
N ILE A 243 2.17 -1.23 28.70
CA ILE A 243 0.77 -1.65 28.57
C ILE A 243 -0.09 -0.40 28.42
N ASP A 244 -1.10 -0.41 27.55
CA ASP A 244 -1.79 0.82 27.14
C ASP A 244 -2.45 1.55 28.31
N PHE A 245 -3.17 0.83 29.19
CA PHE A 245 -3.90 1.46 30.30
C PHE A 245 -3.90 0.62 31.58
N LEU A 246 -4.04 1.29 32.73
CA LEU A 246 -4.28 0.67 34.04
C LEU A 246 -5.45 1.37 34.75
N ILE A 247 -6.49 0.59 35.09
CA ILE A 247 -7.69 1.05 35.80
C ILE A 247 -7.79 0.26 37.11
N GLY A 248 -7.44 0.90 38.22
CA GLY A 248 -7.30 0.20 39.51
C GLY A 248 -6.25 -0.92 39.43
N ASP A 249 -6.70 -2.18 39.56
CA ASP A 249 -5.87 -3.38 39.46
C ASP A 249 -6.08 -4.19 38.18
N THR A 250 -6.66 -3.57 37.16
CA THR A 250 -6.89 -4.19 35.85
C THR A 250 -6.14 -3.44 34.75
N PHE A 251 -5.25 -4.15 34.07
CA PHE A 251 -4.66 -3.67 32.82
C PHE A 251 -5.65 -3.80 31.67
N VAL A 252 -5.65 -2.79 30.79
CA VAL A 252 -6.48 -2.77 29.59
C VAL A 252 -5.60 -2.47 28.38
N GLU A 253 -5.80 -3.24 27.32
CA GLU A 253 -5.16 -3.09 26.01
C GLU A 253 -6.23 -2.90 24.95
N TYR A 254 -5.97 -2.01 23.98
CA TYR A 254 -6.81 -1.89 22.80
C TYR A 254 -6.01 -2.18 21.54
N HIS A 255 -6.24 -3.37 20.96
CA HIS A 255 -5.44 -3.86 19.84
C HIS A 255 -6.30 -4.49 18.74
N PRO A 256 -6.73 -3.71 17.74
CA PRO A 256 -7.51 -4.23 16.63
C PRO A 256 -6.72 -5.24 15.80
N ILE A 257 -7.18 -6.49 15.78
CA ILE A 257 -6.46 -7.57 15.10
C ILE A 257 -6.42 -7.38 13.58
N GLN A 258 -5.22 -7.19 13.06
CA GLN A 258 -4.87 -7.02 11.67
C GLN A 258 -4.45 -8.37 11.07
N ALA A 259 -5.40 -9.02 10.39
CA ALA A 259 -5.14 -10.20 9.56
C ALA A 259 -4.48 -9.84 8.21
N PHE A 260 -3.46 -9.00 8.22
CA PHE A 260 -2.61 -8.68 7.07
C PHE A 260 -1.16 -8.45 7.49
N TRP A 261 -0.25 -8.36 6.51
CA TRP A 261 1.17 -8.05 6.72
C TRP A 261 1.58 -6.86 5.89
N ARG A 262 2.24 -5.88 6.50
CA ARG A 262 2.84 -4.72 5.82
C ARG A 262 4.34 -4.90 5.68
N ARG A 263 4.93 -4.14 4.76
CA ARG A 263 6.34 -4.25 4.35
C ARG A 263 7.36 -3.99 5.47
N ASN A 264 6.98 -3.22 6.47
CA ASN A 264 7.79 -2.94 7.66
C ASN A 264 7.63 -4.01 8.76
N GLY A 265 6.94 -5.12 8.48
CA GLY A 265 6.66 -6.16 9.46
C GLY A 265 5.50 -5.85 10.39
N GLU A 266 4.69 -4.82 10.09
CA GLU A 266 3.45 -4.55 10.83
C GLU A 266 2.36 -5.57 10.45
N GLY A 267 1.61 -5.99 11.47
CA GLY A 267 0.59 -7.04 11.42
C GLY A 267 0.74 -7.96 12.63
N ASP A 268 -0.26 -8.80 12.89
CA ASP A 268 -0.27 -9.63 14.10
C ASP A 268 0.31 -11.02 13.93
N PHE A 269 0.62 -11.41 12.68
CA PHE A 269 1.31 -12.67 12.42
C PHE A 269 2.73 -12.61 13.01
N LYS A 270 3.22 -13.73 13.56
CA LYS A 270 4.57 -13.79 14.15
C LYS A 270 5.69 -13.75 13.10
N SER A 271 5.35 -14.05 11.85
CA SER A 271 6.31 -14.05 10.75
C SER A 271 5.63 -13.88 9.39
N LEU A 272 6.40 -13.38 8.42
CA LEU A 272 5.98 -13.31 7.02
C LEU A 272 5.53 -14.69 6.49
N ARG A 273 6.21 -15.76 6.91
CA ARG A 273 5.85 -17.14 6.50
C ARG A 273 4.45 -17.52 6.97
N GLU A 274 4.08 -17.14 8.19
CA GLU A 274 2.74 -17.41 8.74
C GLU A 274 1.66 -16.65 7.96
N TYR A 275 1.91 -15.37 7.69
CA TYR A 275 1.02 -14.57 6.84
C TYR A 275 0.87 -15.13 5.43
N LEU A 276 1.96 -15.56 4.78
CA LEU A 276 1.90 -16.13 3.44
C LEU A 276 1.06 -17.40 3.39
N ARG A 277 1.12 -18.27 4.41
CA ARG A 277 0.23 -19.45 4.51
C ARG A 277 -1.23 -19.04 4.66
N PHE A 278 -1.52 -18.03 5.49
CA PHE A 278 -2.87 -17.48 5.61
C PHE A 278 -3.37 -16.94 4.26
N LYS A 279 -2.54 -16.17 3.56
CA LYS A 279 -2.86 -15.59 2.25
C LYS A 279 -3.10 -16.68 1.20
N GLU A 280 -2.22 -17.66 1.10
CA GLU A 280 -2.35 -18.81 0.19
C GLU A 280 -3.63 -19.59 0.48
N THR A 281 -3.96 -19.83 1.75
CA THR A 281 -5.20 -20.54 2.12
C THR A 281 -6.45 -19.72 1.78
N LYS A 282 -6.40 -18.40 1.99
CA LYS A 282 -7.48 -17.47 1.70
C LYS A 282 -7.73 -17.29 0.20
N GLU A 283 -6.67 -17.23 -0.61
CA GLU A 283 -6.72 -16.92 -2.04
C GLU A 283 -6.72 -18.18 -2.93
N GLY A 284 -6.11 -19.28 -2.46
CA GLY A 284 -5.80 -20.49 -3.21
C GLY A 284 -6.97 -21.45 -3.50
N SER A 285 -8.22 -20.98 -3.41
CA SER A 285 -9.43 -21.73 -3.83
C SER A 285 -9.86 -22.93 -2.97
N THR A 286 -9.08 -23.36 -1.98
CA THR A 286 -9.41 -24.54 -1.15
C THR A 286 -10.55 -24.30 -0.17
N ILE A 287 -10.78 -23.04 0.25
CA ILE A 287 -11.90 -22.68 1.13
C ILE A 287 -13.05 -22.15 0.27
N PRO A 288 -14.26 -22.73 0.40
CA PRO A 288 -15.47 -22.18 -0.23
C PRO A 288 -15.67 -20.70 0.11
N LYS A 289 -16.08 -19.88 -0.86
CA LYS A 289 -16.16 -18.41 -0.69
C LYS A 289 -17.03 -17.98 0.50
N ASP A 290 -18.10 -18.73 0.78
CA ASP A 290 -19.00 -18.54 1.92
C ASP A 290 -18.34 -18.84 3.27
N LYS A 291 -17.28 -19.66 3.30
CA LYS A 291 -16.51 -20.02 4.49
C LYS A 291 -15.28 -19.17 4.73
N ILE A 292 -14.85 -18.34 3.77
CA ILE A 292 -13.68 -17.45 3.93
C ILE A 292 -13.85 -16.52 5.13
N ARG A 293 -15.06 -16.00 5.38
CA ARG A 293 -15.32 -15.15 6.54
C ARG A 293 -15.04 -15.89 7.85
N LEU A 294 -15.55 -17.12 7.99
CA LEU A 294 -15.34 -17.94 9.19
C LEU A 294 -13.86 -18.24 9.40
N PHE A 295 -13.13 -18.55 8.32
CA PHE A 295 -11.68 -18.77 8.38
C PHE A 295 -10.92 -17.52 8.84
N ILE A 296 -11.26 -16.33 8.33
CA ILE A 296 -10.63 -15.08 8.75
C ILE A 296 -10.89 -14.81 10.24
N GLU A 297 -12.12 -15.04 10.71
CA GLU A 297 -12.47 -14.86 12.12
C GLU A 297 -11.73 -15.88 13.02
N GLU A 298 -11.60 -17.13 12.59
CA GLU A 298 -10.80 -18.15 13.31
C GLU A 298 -9.32 -17.72 13.41
N VAL A 299 -8.75 -17.22 12.32
CA VAL A 299 -7.37 -16.72 12.30
C VAL A 299 -7.23 -15.51 13.22
N LYS A 300 -8.15 -14.55 13.19
CA LYS A 300 -8.14 -13.39 14.08
C LYS A 300 -8.21 -13.80 15.55
N SER A 301 -9.13 -14.70 15.90
CA SER A 301 -9.25 -15.21 17.27
C SER A 301 -7.96 -15.89 17.76
N ARG A 302 -7.28 -16.63 16.87
CA ARG A 302 -5.97 -17.21 17.19
C ARG A 302 -4.89 -16.14 17.41
N LEU A 303 -4.86 -15.09 16.58
CA LEU A 303 -3.90 -13.98 16.70
C LEU A 303 -4.16 -13.16 17.97
N GLU A 304 -5.43 -12.89 18.29
CA GLU A 304 -5.87 -12.26 19.53
C GLU A 304 -5.36 -13.03 20.76
N LYS A 305 -5.57 -14.35 20.79
CA LYS A 305 -5.08 -15.20 21.90
C LYS A 305 -3.56 -15.11 22.05
N GLN A 306 -2.82 -15.10 20.94
CA GLN A 306 -1.37 -14.96 20.97
C GLN A 306 -0.94 -13.59 21.52
N TYR A 307 -1.62 -12.51 21.11
CA TYR A 307 -1.40 -11.17 21.62
C TYR A 307 -1.65 -11.13 23.13
N PHE A 308 -2.81 -11.63 23.59
CA PHE A 308 -3.14 -11.74 25.00
C PHE A 308 -2.06 -12.49 25.80
N GLU A 309 -1.64 -13.67 25.35
CA GLU A 309 -0.60 -14.47 26.01
C GLU A 309 0.76 -13.76 26.04
N GLU A 310 1.08 -12.93 25.05
CA GLU A 310 2.28 -12.10 25.05
C GLU A 310 2.20 -10.98 26.08
N ARG A 311 1.10 -10.22 26.11
CA ARG A 311 0.91 -9.14 27.08
C ARG A 311 0.80 -9.66 28.51
N ARG A 312 0.13 -10.80 28.71
CA ARG A 312 0.08 -11.49 30.02
C ARG A 312 1.46 -11.87 30.53
N ARG A 313 2.32 -12.44 29.67
CA ARG A 313 3.71 -12.76 30.02
C ARG A 313 4.53 -11.53 30.39
N VAL A 314 4.28 -10.38 29.75
CA VAL A 314 4.92 -9.11 30.13
C VAL A 314 4.52 -8.74 31.56
N ILE A 315 3.23 -8.76 31.88
CA ILE A 315 2.73 -8.42 33.21
C ILE A 315 3.23 -9.40 34.28
N ASP A 316 3.21 -10.71 33.99
CA ASP A 316 3.65 -11.76 34.93
C ASP A 316 5.15 -11.73 35.24
N SER A 317 5.95 -11.13 34.35
CA SER A 317 7.39 -10.98 34.52
C SER A 317 7.76 -9.97 35.60
N ASP A 318 6.82 -9.11 36.02
CA ASP A 318 7.00 -8.13 37.08
C ASP A 318 6.23 -8.54 38.33
N LEU A 319 6.95 -8.75 39.44
CA LEU A 319 6.37 -9.18 40.71
C LEU A 319 5.32 -8.18 41.24
N ALA A 320 5.46 -6.88 40.96
CA ALA A 320 4.51 -5.88 41.42
C ALA A 320 3.16 -5.94 40.68
N HIS A 321 3.13 -6.57 39.50
CA HIS A 321 2.00 -6.53 38.58
C HIS A 321 1.40 -7.90 38.25
N ARG A 322 2.08 -9.00 38.59
CA ARG A 322 1.69 -10.37 38.22
C ARG A 322 0.25 -10.74 38.55
N ASP A 323 -0.27 -10.30 39.70
CA ASP A 323 -1.62 -10.67 40.15
C ASP A 323 -2.72 -9.76 39.57
N LYS A 324 -2.36 -8.72 38.81
CA LYS A 324 -3.31 -7.82 38.17
C LYS A 324 -3.99 -8.49 36.98
N GLU A 325 -5.27 -8.21 36.79
CA GLU A 325 -6.05 -8.71 35.66
C GLU A 325 -5.58 -8.06 34.34
N LEU A 326 -5.76 -8.75 33.21
CA LEU A 326 -5.58 -8.18 31.88
C LEU A 326 -6.87 -8.34 31.07
N ILE A 327 -7.36 -7.23 30.51
CA ILE A 327 -8.41 -7.18 29.50
C ILE A 327 -7.77 -6.74 28.18
N VAL A 328 -8.02 -7.47 27.11
CA VAL A 328 -7.67 -7.07 25.74
C VAL A 328 -8.98 -6.85 24.99
N ALA A 329 -9.19 -5.64 24.47
CA ALA A 329 -10.28 -5.32 23.57
C ALA A 329 -9.73 -5.17 22.15
N THR A 330 -10.35 -5.83 21.18
CA THR A 330 -9.96 -5.78 19.76
C THR A 330 -10.92 -4.96 18.92
N THR A 331 -12.07 -4.58 19.49
CA THR A 331 -13.09 -3.74 18.85
C THR A 331 -13.63 -2.70 19.83
N PRO A 332 -14.20 -1.57 19.34
CA PRO A 332 -14.86 -0.60 20.21
C PRO A 332 -16.01 -1.23 21.01
N GLU A 333 -16.67 -2.23 20.45
CA GLU A 333 -17.75 -2.94 21.14
C GLU A 333 -17.24 -3.76 22.33
N GLU A 334 -16.13 -4.47 22.18
CA GLU A 334 -15.46 -5.14 23.30
C GLU A 334 -14.98 -4.14 24.34
N LEU A 335 -14.41 -3.01 23.93
CA LEU A 335 -14.02 -1.94 24.86
C LEU A 335 -15.24 -1.47 25.67
N TYR A 336 -16.38 -1.28 25.03
CA TYR A 336 -17.61 -0.91 25.72
C TYR A 336 -18.05 -1.97 26.74
N TYR A 337 -18.18 -3.24 26.33
CA TYR A 337 -18.72 -4.28 27.20
C TYR A 337 -17.77 -4.74 28.29
N LEU A 338 -16.47 -4.83 27.99
CA LEU A 338 -15.47 -5.36 28.92
C LEU A 338 -14.90 -4.28 29.84
N VAL A 339 -14.86 -3.01 29.39
CA VAL A 339 -14.21 -1.91 30.10
C VAL A 339 -15.22 -0.86 30.54
N ILE A 340 -15.85 -0.15 29.62
CA ILE A 340 -16.73 0.99 29.96
C ILE A 340 -17.90 0.54 30.85
N LYS A 341 -18.60 -0.52 30.46
CA LYS A 341 -19.72 -1.07 31.22
C LYS A 341 -19.30 -1.62 32.59
N ARG A 342 -18.04 -2.06 32.72
CA ARG A 342 -17.52 -2.69 33.94
C ARG A 342 -17.03 -1.65 34.95
N PHE A 343 -16.31 -0.63 34.51
CA PHE A 343 -15.62 0.33 35.37
C PHE A 343 -16.37 1.65 35.53
N SER A 344 -17.31 1.99 34.64
CA SER A 344 -18.18 3.16 34.81
C SER A 344 -19.27 2.87 35.84
N LYS A 345 -19.50 3.84 36.74
CA LYS A 345 -20.58 3.80 37.72
C LYS A 345 -21.97 3.99 37.09
N ASP A 346 -22.04 4.78 36.02
CA ASP A 346 -23.24 5.03 35.23
C ASP A 346 -22.89 4.92 33.73
N PRO A 347 -22.72 3.70 33.20
CA PRO A 347 -22.23 3.50 31.85
C PRO A 347 -23.19 4.12 30.82
N PRO A 348 -22.67 4.84 29.81
CA PRO A 348 -23.51 5.40 28.76
C PRO A 348 -24.22 4.29 27.99
N SER A 349 -25.27 4.63 27.24
CA SER A 349 -25.77 3.68 26.23
C SER A 349 -24.67 3.34 25.21
N LYS A 350 -24.69 2.12 24.68
CA LYS A 350 -23.74 1.68 23.64
C LYS A 350 -23.66 2.67 22.47
N LYS A 351 -24.82 3.17 22.02
CA LYS A 351 -24.91 4.15 20.92
C LYS A 351 -24.19 5.45 21.27
N LEU A 352 -24.41 5.99 22.47
CA LEU A 352 -23.73 7.20 22.93
C LEU A 352 -22.21 6.99 23.02
N PHE A 353 -21.78 5.83 23.55
CA PHE A 353 -20.37 5.47 23.56
C PHE A 353 -19.76 5.47 22.14
N GLU A 354 -20.41 4.83 21.17
CA GLU A 354 -19.93 4.78 19.78
C GLU A 354 -19.85 6.17 19.14
N GLU A 355 -20.85 7.04 19.40
CA GLU A 355 -20.85 8.43 18.93
C GLU A 355 -19.65 9.22 19.49
N VAL A 356 -19.39 9.10 20.79
CA VAL A 356 -18.27 9.78 21.47
C VAL A 356 -16.93 9.21 21.04
N PHE A 357 -16.79 7.88 20.94
CA PHE A 357 -15.59 7.20 20.46
C PHE A 357 -15.22 7.68 19.04
N ASN A 358 -16.18 7.68 18.13
CA ASN A 358 -15.96 8.12 16.75
C ASN A 358 -15.65 9.61 16.66
N ARG A 359 -16.27 10.44 17.52
CA ARG A 359 -15.94 11.87 17.64
C ARG A 359 -14.48 12.08 18.04
N TYR A 360 -13.99 11.37 19.06
CA TYR A 360 -12.59 11.48 19.47
C TYR A 360 -11.62 10.94 18.43
N LYS A 361 -11.93 9.79 17.82
CA LYS A 361 -11.13 9.24 16.72
C LYS A 361 -11.02 10.24 15.57
N ALA A 362 -12.14 10.84 15.15
CA ALA A 362 -12.15 11.85 14.09
C ALA A 362 -11.38 13.11 14.49
N MET A 363 -11.53 13.58 15.73
CA MET A 363 -10.76 14.71 16.26
C MET A 363 -9.25 14.45 16.20
N LEU A 364 -8.81 13.25 16.52
CA LEU A 364 -7.39 12.84 16.56
C LEU A 364 -6.77 12.62 15.16
N LEU A 365 -7.60 12.38 14.15
CA LEU A 365 -7.15 12.24 12.75
C LEU A 365 -6.97 13.58 12.02
N ASN A 366 -7.54 14.66 12.54
CA ASN A 366 -7.52 16.00 11.97
C ASN A 366 -6.48 16.87 12.67
#